data_AF-A0A0G1DRW5-F1
#
_entry.id   AF-A0A0G1DRW5-F1
#
_cell.length_a   1.000
_cell.length_b   1.000
_cell.length_c   1.000
_cell.angle_alpha   90.00
_cell.angle_beta   90.00
_cell.angle_gamma   90.00
#
_symmetry.space_group_name_H-M   'P 1'
#
loop_
_entity.id
_entity.type
_entity.pdbx_description
1 polymer ?
#
loop_
_entity_poly.entity_id
_entity_poly.type
_entity_poly.pdbx_seq_one_letter_code
_entity_poly.pdbx_strand_id
1 'polypeptide(L)' 'MQENSQLITIKEASRWASDFLKRDISESNISYLVQYGKVKKYNGGDSVCVN' A
#
# COMPACT_ATOMS: atom_id res chain seq x y z
N MET A 1 -22.41 2.06 -0.32
CA MET A 1 -21.51 1.95 -1.48
C MET A 1 -20.35 1.08 -1.03
N GLN A 2 -20.11 -0.03 -1.72
CA GLN A 2 -19.04 -0.96 -1.35
C GLN A 2 -17.76 -0.44 -2.01
N GLU A 3 -16.91 0.23 -1.23
CA GLU A 3 -15.57 0.65 -1.64
C GLU A 3 -14.80 -0.62 -2.06
N ASN A 4 -14.45 -0.73 -3.33
CA ASN A 4 -13.82 -1.91 -3.90
C ASN A 4 -12.31 -1.89 -3.57
N SER A 5 -11.98 -1.96 -2.28
CA SER A 5 -10.59 -1.93 -1.82
C SER A 5 -9.88 -3.20 -2.26
N GLN A 6 -9.05 -3.09 -3.31
CA GLN A 6 -8.16 -4.17 -3.70
C GLN A 6 -7.01 -4.26 -2.70
N LEU A 7 -6.82 -5.46 -2.15
CA LEU A 7 -5.65 -5.77 -1.33
C LEU A 7 -4.48 -6.05 -2.27
N ILE A 8 -3.42 -5.27 -2.13
CA ILE A 8 -2.18 -5.39 -2.92
C ILE A 8 -0.99 -5.61 -1.99
N THR A 9 0.05 -6.28 -2.47
CA THR A 9 1.28 -6.46 -1.69
C THR A 9 2.01 -5.14 -1.47
N ILE A 10 2.92 -5.07 -0.49
CA ILE A 10 3.81 -3.90 -0.27
C ILE A 10 4.57 -3.53 -1.55
N LYS A 11 5.00 -4.53 -2.32
CA LYS A 11 5.72 -4.35 -3.59
C LYS A 11 4.83 -3.77 -4.69
N GLU A 12 3.60 -4.23 -4.79
CA GLU A 12 2.64 -3.66 -5.75
C GLU A 12 2.25 -2.23 -5.36
N ALA A 13 2.08 -1.97 -4.06
CA ALA A 13 1.82 -0.64 -3.54
C ALA A 13 2.99 0.32 -3.80
N SER A 14 4.24 -0.14 -3.64
CA SER A 14 5.42 0.68 -3.90
C SER A 14 5.53 1.03 -5.38
N ARG A 15 5.26 0.08 -6.27
CA ARG A 15 5.21 0.31 -7.72
C ARG A 15 4.10 1.28 -8.11
N TRP A 16 2.88 1.03 -7.64
CA TRP A 16 1.74 1.91 -7.91
C TRP A 16 2.00 3.34 -7.43
N ALA A 17 2.50 3.51 -6.21
CA ALA A 17 2.80 4.82 -5.66
C ALA A 17 3.91 5.53 -6.45
N SER A 18 4.90 4.77 -6.92
CA SER A 18 5.97 5.32 -7.75
C SER A 18 5.45 5.83 -9.09
N ASP A 19 4.59 5.04 -9.74
CA ASP A 19 3.98 5.38 -11.03
C ASP A 19 3.02 6.57 -10.92
N PHE A 20 2.27 6.65 -9.81
CA PHE A 20 1.33 7.73 -9.51
C PHE A 20 2.05 9.05 -9.20
N LEU A 21 3.05 9.01 -8.31
CA LEU A 21 3.79 10.20 -7.87
C LEU A 21 4.95 10.59 -8.79
N LYS A 22 5.21 9.79 -9.84
CA LYS A 22 6.35 9.96 -10.77
C LYS A 22 7.69 10.11 -10.05
N ARG A 23 7.88 9.34 -8.96
CA ARG A 23 9.11 9.29 -8.17
C ARG A 23 9.31 7.90 -7.60
N ASP A 24 10.54 7.52 -7.28
CA ASP A 24 10.79 6.22 -6.65
C ASP A 24 10.24 6.19 -5.21
N ILE A 25 9.37 5.22 -4.96
CA ILE A 25 8.82 4.88 -3.65
C ILE A 25 9.23 3.45 -3.33
N SER A 26 10.07 3.29 -2.31
CA SER A 26 10.54 1.97 -1.88
C SER A 26 9.49 1.21 -1.07
N GLU A 27 9.63 -0.11 -1.02
CA GLU A 27 8.83 -1.00 -0.16
C GLU A 27 8.91 -0.60 1.33
N SER A 28 10.07 -0.10 1.76
CA SER A 28 10.28 0.41 3.13
C SER A 28 9.44 1.65 3.43
N ASN A 29 9.26 2.56 2.46
CA ASN A 29 8.39 3.73 2.65
C ASN A 29 6.93 3.32 2.84
N ILE A 30 6.45 2.35 2.06
CA ILE A 30 5.09 1.81 2.22
C ILE A 30 4.96 1.08 3.57
N SER A 31 5.95 0.25 3.92
CA SER A 31 5.98 -0.48 5.20
C SER A 31 5.95 0.48 6.39
N TYR A 32 6.67 1.60 6.31
CA TYR A 32 6.64 2.67 7.30
C TYR A 32 5.22 3.25 7.44
N LEU A 33 4.54 3.57 6.33
CA LEU A 33 3.17 4.10 6.40
C LEU A 33 2.17 3.10 7.01
N VAL A 34 2.34 1.80 6.74
CA VAL A 34 1.50 0.74 7.31
C VAL A 34 1.75 0.57 8.81
N GLN A 35 3.02 0.54 9.23
CA GLN A 35 3.40 0.36 10.64
C GLN A 35 2.86 1.47 11.53
N TYR A 36 2.86 2.71 11.03
CA TYR A 36 2.35 3.87 11.76
C TYR A 36 0.83 4.07 11.58
N GLY A 37 0.12 3.12 10.97
CA GLY A 37 -1.33 3.15 10.83
C GLY A 37 -1.86 4.18 9.83
N LYS A 38 -0.98 4.80 9.02
CA LYS A 38 -1.38 5.70 7.92
C LYS A 38 -2.01 4.93 6.76
N VAL A 39 -1.71 3.64 6.64
CA VAL A 39 -2.32 2.70 5.69
C VAL A 39 -2.82 1.48 6.46
N LYS A 40 -4.08 1.08 6.25
CA LYS A 40 -4.68 -0.04 6.99
C LYS A 40 -4.15 -1.39 6.49
N LYS A 41 -3.64 -2.22 7.40
CA LYS A 41 -3.26 -3.62 7.14
C LYS A 41 -4.50 -4.49 7.25
N TYR A 42 -4.78 -5.36 6.27
CA TYR A 42 -5.82 -6.38 6.37
C TYR A 42 -5.19 -7.72 6.77
N ASN A 43 -5.65 -8.27 7.89
CA ASN A 43 -5.13 -9.51 8.49
C ASN A 43 -5.57 -10.76 7.70
N GLY A 44 -5.04 -10.91 6.49
CA GLY A 44 -5.17 -12.13 5.67
C GLY A 44 -3.87 -12.59 4.97
N GLY A 45 -2.81 -11.80 5.03
CA GLY A 45 -1.53 -12.02 4.35
C GLY A 45 -0.73 -10.72 4.23
N ASP A 46 0.44 -10.73 3.57
CA ASP A 46 1.31 -9.57 3.29
C ASP A 46 0.68 -8.50 2.36
N SER A 47 -0.61 -8.22 2.53
CA SER A 47 -1.41 -7.37 1.68
C SER A 47 -1.96 -6.16 2.43
N VAL A 48 -2.00 -5.04 1.71
CA VAL A 48 -2.27 -3.69 2.19
C VAL A 48 -3.27 -3.04 1.24
N CYS A 49 -4.23 -2.28 1.78
CA CYS A 49 -5.21 -1.54 0.97
C CYS A 49 -4.73 -0.10 0.73
N VAL A 50 -4.79 0.36 -0.51
CA VAL A 50 -4.56 1.76 -0.90
C VAL A 50 -5.85 2.28 -1.53
N ASN A 51 -6.25 3.52 -1.21
CA ASN A 51 -7.44 4.20 -1.73
C ASN A 51 -7.04 5.21 -2.81
#